data_AF-A0A7X8DMP8-F1
#
_entry.id   AF-A0A7X8DMP8-F1
#
_cell.length_a   1.000
_cell.length_b   1.000
_cell.length_c   1.000
_cell.angle_alpha   90.00
_cell.angle_beta   90.00
_cell.angle_gamma   90.00
#
_symmetry.space_group_name_H-M   'P 1'
#
loop_
_entity.id
_entity.type
_entity.pdbx_description
1 polymer ?
#
loop_
_entity_poly.entity_id
_entity_poly.type
_entity_poly.pdbx_seq_one_letter_code
_entity_poly.pdbx_strand_id
1 'polypeptide(L)'
;MMNAKKIILSLLLFPFFLHAQDTKEIEQKKKEALIYYNIAMSSDKMGNYDRAVEYFLKAYELDSITYADAYSRIGNSFCNALKYREALPYFQKHLEKFPHTTESQMNMGNTYYVLEEYEKAITFYEKTLAIDSTHRTACRNMGNTYYNLKNNEKYLKYFKKAARLGDSEIQNWLRANGETW
;
A
#
# COMPACT_ATOMS: atom_id res chain seq x y z
N MET A 1 37.50 -22.13 -47.29
CA MET A 1 37.99 -21.19 -46.25
C MET A 1 36.91 -20.14 -46.01
N MET A 2 36.29 -20.16 -44.82
CA MET A 2 35.26 -19.18 -44.47
C MET A 2 35.93 -17.82 -44.24
N ASN A 3 35.51 -16.81 -45.00
CA ASN A 3 36.19 -15.51 -45.12
C ASN A 3 36.20 -14.78 -43.76
N ALA A 4 37.38 -14.42 -43.24
CA ALA A 4 37.56 -13.86 -41.89
C ALA A 4 36.65 -12.65 -41.58
N LYS A 5 36.26 -11.88 -42.62
CA LYS A 5 35.27 -10.79 -42.52
C LYS A 5 33.88 -11.24 -42.04
N LYS A 6 33.41 -12.44 -42.40
CA LYS A 6 32.11 -12.98 -41.96
C LYS A 6 32.12 -13.39 -40.48
N ILE A 7 33.25 -13.89 -39.98
CA ILE A 7 33.39 -14.30 -38.58
C ILE A 7 33.39 -13.06 -37.66
N ILE A 8 34.13 -12.01 -38.03
CA ILE A 8 34.18 -10.75 -37.28
C ILE A 8 32.81 -10.05 -37.24
N LEU A 9 32.08 -10.02 -38.36
CA LEU A 9 30.73 -9.42 -38.39
C LEU A 9 29.73 -10.22 -37.53
N SER A 10 29.83 -11.55 -37.49
CA SER A 10 28.99 -12.37 -36.61
C SER A 10 29.28 -12.15 -35.12
N LEU A 11 30.55 -11.97 -34.74
CA LEU A 11 30.95 -11.71 -33.35
C LEU A 11 30.56 -10.31 -32.87
N LEU A 12 30.53 -9.32 -33.76
CA LEU A 12 30.08 -7.95 -33.44
C LEU A 12 28.55 -7.84 -33.31
N LEU A 13 27.79 -8.64 -34.05
CA LEU A 13 26.32 -8.64 -34.01
C LEU A 13 25.74 -9.56 -32.93
N PHE A 14 26.49 -10.58 -32.48
CA PHE A 14 26.06 -11.53 -31.45
C PHE A 14 25.63 -10.87 -30.12
N PRO A 15 26.40 -9.93 -29.52
CA PRO A 15 25.95 -9.25 -28.30
C PRO A 15 24.72 -8.36 -28.54
N PHE A 16 24.56 -7.81 -29.74
CA PHE A 16 23.37 -7.03 -30.11
C PHE A 16 22.13 -7.92 -30.26
N PHE A 17 22.29 -9.13 -30.80
CA PHE A 17 21.21 -10.12 -30.95
C PHE A 17 20.79 -10.71 -29.60
N LEU A 18 21.75 -11.02 -28.73
CA LEU A 18 21.47 -11.41 -27.34
C LEU A 18 20.72 -10.30 -26.59
N HIS A 19 21.19 -9.05 -26.67
CA HIS A 19 20.50 -7.91 -26.06
C HIS A 19 19.09 -7.68 -26.63
N ALA A 20 18.90 -7.84 -27.95
CA ALA A 20 17.58 -7.72 -28.58
C ALA A 20 16.61 -8.85 -28.15
N GLN A 21 17.12 -10.06 -27.91
CA GLN A 21 16.33 -11.16 -27.41
C GLN A 21 15.95 -10.97 -25.94
N ASP A 22 16.90 -10.53 -25.11
CA ASP A 22 16.69 -10.22 -23.69
C ASP A 22 15.64 -9.10 -23.52
N THR A 23 15.75 -8.02 -24.33
CA THR A 23 14.77 -6.92 -24.30
C THR A 23 13.37 -7.36 -24.72
N LYS A 24 13.25 -8.23 -25.72
CA LYS A 24 11.95 -8.78 -26.13
C LYS A 24 11.34 -9.68 -25.05
N GLU A 25 12.15 -10.49 -24.38
CA GLU A 25 11.69 -11.34 -23.28
C GLU A 25 11.24 -10.49 -22.08
N ILE A 26 12.01 -9.47 -21.70
CA ILE A 26 11.65 -8.52 -20.64
C ILE A 26 10.32 -7.83 -20.97
N GLU A 27 10.17 -7.33 -22.19
CA GLU A 27 8.94 -6.67 -22.63
C GLU A 27 7.72 -7.60 -22.56
N GLN A 28 7.91 -8.88 -22.91
CA GLN A 28 6.86 -9.88 -22.79
C GLN A 28 6.46 -10.12 -21.34
N LYS A 29 7.44 -10.28 -20.43
CA LYS A 29 7.18 -10.43 -18.98
C LYS A 29 6.44 -9.22 -18.42
N LYS A 30 6.80 -8.00 -18.84
CA LYS A 30 6.11 -6.77 -18.43
C LYS A 30 4.65 -6.73 -18.87
N LYS A 31 4.36 -7.12 -20.11
CA LYS A 31 2.99 -7.22 -20.62
C LYS A 31 2.18 -8.28 -19.88
N GLU A 32 2.78 -9.43 -19.59
CA GLU A 32 2.13 -10.48 -18.82
C GLU A 32 1.84 -10.04 -17.38
N ALA A 33 2.80 -9.38 -16.74
CA ALA A 33 2.64 -8.79 -15.41
C ALA A 33 1.47 -7.80 -15.36
N LEU A 34 1.32 -6.96 -16.38
CA LEU A 34 0.19 -6.04 -16.53
C LEU A 34 -1.15 -6.77 -16.60
N ILE A 35 -1.22 -7.87 -17.35
CA ILE A 35 -2.43 -8.68 -17.46
C ILE A 35 -2.80 -9.25 -16.08
N TYR A 36 -1.84 -9.86 -15.37
CA TYR A 36 -2.10 -10.39 -14.03
C TYR A 36 -2.53 -9.31 -13.05
N TYR A 37 -1.88 -8.15 -13.06
CA TYR A 37 -2.26 -7.04 -12.18
C TYR A 37 -3.70 -6.57 -12.45
N ASN A 38 -4.10 -6.45 -13.72
CA ASN A 38 -5.46 -6.07 -14.08
C ASN A 38 -6.51 -7.13 -13.67
N ILE A 39 -6.17 -8.42 -13.81
CA ILE A 39 -7.03 -9.52 -13.32
C ILE A 39 -7.16 -9.43 -11.79
N ALA A 40 -6.08 -9.15 -11.08
CA ALA A 40 -6.08 -9.03 -9.63
C ALA A 40 -6.98 -7.87 -9.17
N MET A 41 -6.81 -6.70 -9.78
CA MET A 41 -7.65 -5.51 -9.53
C MET A 41 -9.13 -5.78 -9.79
N SER A 42 -9.45 -6.44 -10.91
CA SER A 42 -10.84 -6.81 -11.21
C SER A 42 -11.39 -7.83 -10.22
N SER A 43 -10.59 -8.81 -9.82
CA SER A 43 -10.98 -9.85 -8.86
C SER A 43 -11.25 -9.26 -7.48
N ASP A 44 -10.39 -8.34 -7.01
CA ASP A 44 -10.57 -7.65 -5.73
C ASP A 44 -11.88 -6.86 -5.70
N LYS A 45 -12.15 -6.10 -6.77
CA LYS A 45 -13.40 -5.34 -6.91
C LYS A 45 -14.65 -6.23 -6.93
N MET A 46 -14.53 -7.46 -7.43
CA MET A 46 -15.61 -8.46 -7.46
C MET A 46 -15.75 -9.24 -6.14
N GLY A 47 -14.89 -8.99 -5.14
CA GLY A 47 -14.89 -9.73 -3.88
C GLY A 47 -14.18 -11.09 -3.95
N ASN A 48 -13.53 -11.40 -5.07
CA ASN A 48 -12.76 -12.64 -5.25
C ASN A 48 -11.34 -12.46 -4.70
N TYR A 49 -11.22 -12.26 -3.39
CA TYR A 49 -9.97 -11.83 -2.75
C TYR A 49 -8.83 -12.83 -2.89
N ASP A 50 -9.08 -14.13 -2.72
CA ASP A 50 -8.02 -15.15 -2.84
C ASP A 50 -7.41 -15.14 -4.26
N ARG A 51 -8.26 -14.97 -5.29
CA ARG A 51 -7.85 -14.80 -6.69
C ARG A 51 -7.08 -13.50 -6.88
N ALA A 52 -7.52 -12.41 -6.27
CA ALA A 52 -6.80 -11.13 -6.34
C ALA A 52 -5.38 -11.28 -5.79
N VAL A 53 -5.21 -11.90 -4.62
CA VAL A 53 -3.91 -12.13 -4.00
C VAL A 53 -3.00 -12.96 -4.90
N GLU A 54 -3.49 -14.06 -5.46
CA GLU A 54 -2.73 -14.92 -6.38
C GLU A 54 -2.15 -14.10 -7.55
N TYR A 55 -2.99 -13.30 -8.21
CA TYR A 55 -2.57 -12.57 -9.40
C TYR A 55 -1.73 -11.33 -9.10
N PHE A 56 -1.91 -10.68 -7.94
CA PHE A 56 -0.99 -9.63 -7.50
C PHE A 56 0.42 -10.19 -7.26
N LEU A 57 0.54 -11.37 -6.65
CA LEU A 57 1.84 -12.04 -6.46
C LEU A 57 2.49 -12.37 -7.81
N LYS A 58 1.74 -12.94 -8.76
CA LYS A 58 2.25 -13.22 -10.11
C LYS A 58 2.73 -11.97 -10.84
N ALA A 59 1.98 -10.86 -10.76
CA ALA A 59 2.40 -9.60 -11.35
C ALA A 59 3.71 -9.09 -10.74
N TYR A 60 3.83 -9.16 -9.41
CA TYR A 60 5.04 -8.75 -8.69
C TYR A 60 6.26 -9.65 -9.00
N GLU A 61 6.07 -10.97 -9.12
CA GLU A 61 7.13 -11.91 -9.49
C GLU A 61 7.70 -11.62 -10.87
N LEU A 62 6.86 -11.18 -11.80
CA LEU A 62 7.29 -10.83 -13.17
C LEU A 62 7.89 -9.43 -13.29
N ASP A 63 7.35 -8.43 -12.59
CA ASP A 63 7.89 -7.06 -12.56
C ASP A 63 7.67 -6.38 -11.20
N SER A 64 8.60 -6.66 -10.28
CA SER A 64 8.57 -6.08 -8.92
C SER A 64 8.84 -4.58 -8.86
N ILE A 65 9.38 -3.97 -9.92
CA ILE A 65 9.66 -2.53 -9.96
C ILE A 65 8.38 -1.78 -10.31
N THR A 66 7.67 -2.20 -11.36
CA THR A 66 6.43 -1.55 -11.78
C THR A 66 5.29 -1.83 -10.81
N TYR A 67 5.18 -3.06 -10.29
CA TYR A 67 4.09 -3.47 -9.38
C TYR A 67 4.55 -3.48 -7.92
N ALA A 68 5.35 -2.50 -7.52
CA ALA A 68 5.90 -2.45 -6.17
C ALA A 68 4.84 -2.21 -5.07
N ASP A 69 3.64 -1.79 -5.46
CA ASP A 69 2.45 -1.67 -4.62
C ASP A 69 1.68 -2.99 -4.43
N ALA A 70 2.06 -4.08 -5.11
CA ALA A 70 1.33 -5.35 -5.04
C ALA A 70 1.11 -5.85 -3.61
N TYR A 71 2.11 -5.72 -2.74
CA TYR A 71 1.98 -6.11 -1.35
C TYR A 71 1.00 -5.25 -0.54
N SER A 72 0.94 -3.93 -0.77
CA SER A 72 -0.08 -3.11 -0.10
C SER A 72 -1.48 -3.45 -0.62
N ARG A 73 -1.63 -3.76 -1.92
CA ARG A 73 -2.89 -4.24 -2.48
C ARG A 73 -3.35 -5.57 -1.91
N ILE A 74 -2.43 -6.53 -1.76
CA ILE A 74 -2.72 -7.82 -1.11
C ILE A 74 -3.20 -7.59 0.33
N GLY A 75 -2.52 -6.72 1.09
CA GLY A 75 -2.97 -6.36 2.44
C GLY A 75 -4.40 -5.79 2.44
N ASN A 76 -4.71 -4.89 1.50
CA ASN A 76 -6.06 -4.35 1.34
C ASN A 76 -7.09 -5.44 0.97
N SER A 77 -6.76 -6.37 0.09
CA SER A 77 -7.63 -7.51 -0.26
C SER A 77 -7.95 -8.36 0.97
N PHE A 78 -6.97 -8.63 1.84
CA PHE A 78 -7.20 -9.33 3.10
C PHE A 78 -8.10 -8.53 4.05
N CYS A 79 -7.89 -7.22 4.18
CA CYS A 79 -8.78 -6.35 4.98
C CYS A 79 -10.22 -6.34 4.44
N ASN A 80 -10.39 -6.29 3.11
CA ASN A 80 -11.71 -6.37 2.47
C ASN A 80 -12.39 -7.73 2.70
N ALA A 81 -11.58 -8.79 2.80
CA ALA A 81 -12.03 -10.13 3.20
C ALA A 81 -12.26 -10.30 4.71
N LEU A 82 -12.13 -9.23 5.51
CA LEU A 82 -12.18 -9.24 6.98
C LEU A 82 -11.10 -10.10 7.65
N LYS A 83 -10.04 -10.47 6.91
CA LYS A 83 -8.89 -11.26 7.36
C LYS A 83 -7.75 -10.33 7.82
N TYR A 84 -8.00 -9.55 8.86
CA TYR A 84 -7.13 -8.44 9.27
C TYR A 84 -5.74 -8.88 9.72
N ARG A 85 -5.62 -10.03 10.41
CA ARG A 85 -4.33 -10.50 10.92
C ARG A 85 -3.42 -10.96 9.77
N GLU A 86 -4.01 -11.53 8.72
CA GLU A 86 -3.34 -11.96 7.50
C GLU A 86 -2.90 -10.78 6.62
N ALA A 87 -3.55 -9.61 6.72
CA ALA A 87 -3.16 -8.41 5.99
C ALA A 87 -1.81 -7.81 6.47
N LEU A 88 -1.57 -7.83 7.77
CA LEU A 88 -0.41 -7.21 8.43
C LEU A 88 0.96 -7.57 7.80
N PRO A 89 1.31 -8.86 7.56
CA PRO A 89 2.61 -9.19 6.97
C PRO A 89 2.81 -8.62 5.56
N TYR A 90 1.73 -8.39 4.79
CA TYR A 90 1.84 -7.83 3.44
C TYR A 90 2.04 -6.31 3.47
N PHE A 91 1.33 -5.59 4.35
CA PHE A 91 1.65 -4.18 4.59
C PHE A 91 3.07 -3.99 5.11
N GLN A 92 3.52 -4.86 6.01
CA GLN A 92 4.90 -4.85 6.52
C GLN A 92 5.93 -5.03 5.40
N LYS A 93 5.74 -6.03 4.51
CA LYS A 93 6.60 -6.23 3.33
C LYS A 93 6.64 -5.01 2.40
N HIS A 94 5.51 -4.33 2.21
CA HIS A 94 5.50 -3.09 1.43
C HIS A 94 6.28 -1.98 2.12
N LEU A 95 6.09 -1.79 3.43
CA LEU A 95 6.77 -0.75 4.22
C LEU A 95 8.27 -0.99 4.38
N GLU A 96 8.75 -2.24 4.32
CA GLU A 96 10.19 -2.54 4.27
C GLU A 96 10.88 -1.94 3.04
N LYS A 97 10.15 -1.86 1.92
CA LYS A 97 10.63 -1.24 0.68
C LYS A 97 10.31 0.24 0.59
N PHE A 98 9.15 0.63 1.09
CA PHE A 98 8.62 2.00 1.00
C PHE A 98 8.22 2.51 2.39
N PRO A 99 9.20 2.80 3.27
CA PRO A 99 8.94 3.10 4.69
C PRO A 99 8.16 4.39 4.91
N HIS A 100 8.21 5.31 3.94
CA HIS A 100 7.58 6.64 4.01
C HIS A 100 6.26 6.72 3.23
N THR A 101 5.59 5.60 2.98
CA THR A 101 4.27 5.60 2.32
C THR A 101 3.15 5.79 3.34
N THR A 102 2.55 6.98 3.34
CA THR A 102 1.42 7.37 4.20
C THR A 102 0.27 6.36 4.16
N GLU A 103 -0.11 5.88 2.97
CA GLU A 103 -1.25 4.97 2.81
C GLU A 103 -1.05 3.64 3.55
N SER A 104 0.13 3.01 3.40
CA SER A 104 0.39 1.72 4.07
C SER A 104 0.56 1.87 5.58
N GLN A 105 1.11 2.99 6.06
CA GLN A 105 1.14 3.31 7.49
C GLN A 105 -0.30 3.48 8.03
N MET A 106 -1.16 4.21 7.31
CA MET A 106 -2.58 4.34 7.65
C MET A 106 -3.30 3.00 7.68
N ASN A 107 -3.07 2.14 6.69
CA ASN A 107 -3.72 0.83 6.62
C ASN A 107 -3.28 -0.09 7.76
N MET A 108 -1.99 -0.08 8.15
CA MET A 108 -1.53 -0.76 9.36
C MET A 108 -2.24 -0.23 10.61
N GLY A 109 -2.34 1.09 10.77
CA GLY A 109 -3.05 1.72 11.88
C GLY A 109 -4.52 1.30 11.96
N ASN A 110 -5.22 1.35 10.82
CA ASN A 110 -6.62 0.93 10.71
C ASN A 110 -6.79 -0.57 11.02
N THR A 111 -5.88 -1.41 10.51
CA THR A 111 -5.91 -2.86 10.72
C THR A 111 -5.73 -3.20 12.20
N TYR A 112 -4.75 -2.58 12.88
CA TYR A 112 -4.58 -2.77 14.33
C TYR A 112 -5.75 -2.21 15.13
N TYR A 113 -6.36 -1.10 14.70
CA TYR A 113 -7.54 -0.55 15.35
C TYR A 113 -8.71 -1.53 15.32
N VAL A 114 -8.97 -2.18 14.18
CA VAL A 114 -10.04 -3.19 14.06
C VAL A 114 -9.73 -4.45 14.87
N LEU A 115 -8.46 -4.80 15.01
CA LEU A 115 -8.00 -5.87 15.89
C LEU A 115 -8.01 -5.48 17.39
N GLU A 116 -8.46 -4.27 17.73
CA GLU A 116 -8.46 -3.69 19.07
C GLU A 116 -7.06 -3.57 19.71
N GLU A 117 -6.01 -3.64 18.89
CA GLU A 117 -4.60 -3.46 19.29
C GLU A 117 -4.24 -1.96 19.24
N TYR A 118 -4.92 -1.16 20.08
CA TYR A 118 -4.97 0.31 20.00
C TYR A 118 -3.60 1.00 20.12
N GLU A 119 -2.69 0.51 20.96
CA GLU A 119 -1.35 1.08 21.11
C GLU A 119 -0.52 0.94 19.82
N LYS A 120 -0.68 -0.19 19.12
CA LYS A 120 -0.05 -0.38 17.80
C LYS A 120 -0.71 0.50 16.76
N ALA A 121 -2.04 0.64 16.78
CA ALA A 121 -2.75 1.55 15.89
C ALA A 121 -2.24 2.98 16.02
N ILE A 122 -2.10 3.48 17.26
CA ILE A 122 -1.50 4.79 17.57
C ILE A 122 -0.11 4.92 16.94
N THR A 123 0.77 3.93 17.15
CA THR A 123 2.14 3.95 16.61
C THR A 123 2.15 4.18 15.09
N PHE A 124 1.25 3.52 14.35
CA PHE A 124 1.18 3.64 12.89
C PHE A 124 0.50 4.95 12.42
N TYR A 125 -0.49 5.44 13.15
CA TYR A 125 -1.04 6.78 12.91
C TYR A 125 -0.01 7.89 13.22
N GLU A 126 0.86 7.71 14.21
CA GLU A 126 1.94 8.66 14.53
C GLU A 126 2.96 8.69 13.39
N LYS A 127 3.35 7.52 12.85
CA LYS A 127 4.20 7.44 11.65
C LYS A 127 3.55 8.13 10.45
N THR A 128 2.24 7.97 10.26
CA THR A 128 1.50 8.70 9.21
C THR A 128 1.61 10.21 9.41
N LEU A 129 1.36 10.70 10.62
CA LEU A 129 1.42 12.13 10.96
C LEU A 129 2.84 12.71 10.95
N ALA A 130 3.87 11.87 11.09
CA ALA A 130 5.26 12.27 10.92
C ALA A 130 5.61 12.52 9.44
N ILE A 131 4.95 11.82 8.50
CA ILE A 131 5.10 12.02 7.06
C ILE A 131 4.21 13.18 6.59
N ASP A 132 2.93 13.17 6.97
CA ASP A 132 1.96 14.23 6.68
C ASP A 132 1.27 14.69 7.96
N SER A 133 1.77 15.78 8.53
CA SER A 133 1.24 16.38 9.77
C SER A 133 -0.20 16.90 9.65
N THR A 134 -0.68 17.07 8.41
CA THR A 134 -2.01 17.56 8.05
C THR A 134 -2.98 16.44 7.65
N HIS A 135 -2.58 15.17 7.81
CA HIS A 135 -3.43 14.04 7.49
C HIS A 135 -4.65 13.96 8.41
N ARG A 136 -5.75 14.53 7.94
CA ARG A 136 -7.04 14.66 8.65
C ARG A 136 -7.53 13.32 9.21
N THR A 137 -7.61 12.30 8.35
CA THR A 137 -8.15 10.99 8.73
C THR A 137 -7.32 10.31 9.82
N ALA A 138 -5.99 10.50 9.80
CA ALA A 138 -5.10 9.98 10.83
C ALA A 138 -5.40 10.66 12.17
N CYS A 139 -5.62 11.98 12.18
CA CYS A 139 -6.02 12.71 13.40
C CYS A 139 -7.37 12.20 13.94
N ARG A 140 -8.37 12.03 13.07
CA ARG A 140 -9.68 11.49 13.47
C ARG A 140 -9.55 10.08 14.05
N ASN A 141 -8.83 9.18 13.38
CA ASN A 141 -8.65 7.81 13.84
C ASN A 141 -7.82 7.72 15.12
N MET A 142 -6.83 8.60 15.30
CA MET A 142 -6.10 8.74 16.55
C MET A 142 -7.03 9.12 17.69
N GLY A 143 -7.92 10.09 17.48
CA GLY A 143 -8.96 10.46 18.45
C GLY A 143 -9.86 9.29 18.82
N ASN A 144 -10.41 8.58 17.83
CA ASN A 144 -11.22 7.37 18.05
C ASN A 144 -10.47 6.31 18.86
N THR A 145 -9.18 6.13 18.57
CA THR A 145 -8.33 5.17 19.29
C THR A 145 -8.16 5.56 20.76
N TYR A 146 -7.88 6.84 21.04
CA TYR A 146 -7.78 7.33 22.42
C TYR A 146 -9.12 7.33 23.17
N TYR A 147 -10.24 7.49 22.46
CA TYR A 147 -11.58 7.32 23.03
C TYR A 147 -11.80 5.88 23.54
N ASN A 148 -11.41 4.87 22.75
CA ASN A 148 -11.51 3.47 23.17
C ASN A 148 -10.62 3.17 24.39
N LEU A 149 -9.44 3.79 24.44
CA LEU A 149 -8.52 3.73 25.59
C LEU A 149 -8.96 4.58 26.79
N LYS A 150 -10.14 5.23 26.74
CA LYS A 150 -10.67 6.12 27.79
C LYS A 150 -9.74 7.29 28.15
N ASN A 151 -8.87 7.69 27.22
CA ASN A 151 -8.01 8.86 27.38
C ASN A 151 -8.69 10.09 26.78
N ASN A 152 -9.54 10.73 27.59
CA ASN A 152 -10.35 11.87 27.17
C ASN A 152 -9.53 13.08 26.72
N GLU A 153 -8.38 13.33 27.35
CA GLU A 153 -7.49 14.44 27.02
C GLU A 153 -6.95 14.29 25.58
N LYS A 154 -6.33 13.14 25.28
CA LYS A 154 -5.76 12.90 23.95
C LYS A 154 -6.86 12.74 22.90
N TYR A 155 -7.97 12.10 23.24
CA TYR A 155 -9.15 12.03 22.40
C TYR A 155 -9.58 13.42 21.88
N LEU A 156 -9.88 14.36 22.79
CA LEU A 156 -10.31 15.71 22.42
C LEU A 156 -9.20 16.47 21.68
N LYS A 157 -7.94 16.31 22.08
CA LYS A 157 -6.79 16.93 21.39
C LYS A 157 -6.77 16.58 19.90
N TYR A 158 -6.88 15.29 19.55
CA TYR A 158 -6.81 14.84 18.16
C TYR A 158 -8.10 15.14 17.38
N PHE A 159 -9.27 15.08 18.02
CA PHE A 159 -10.52 15.54 17.40
C PHE A 159 -10.48 17.04 17.06
N LYS A 160 -10.04 17.90 17.98
CA LYS A 160 -9.87 19.33 17.71
C LYS A 160 -8.86 19.57 16.59
N LYS A 161 -7.76 18.79 16.53
CA LYS A 161 -6.82 18.87 15.40
C LYS A 161 -7.48 18.49 14.07
N ALA A 162 -8.24 17.39 14.01
CA ALA A 162 -8.96 16.99 12.79
C ALA A 162 -9.97 18.07 12.34
N ALA A 163 -10.70 18.65 13.28
CA ALA A 163 -11.65 19.73 13.03
C ALA A 163 -10.97 21.01 12.49
N ARG A 164 -9.83 21.42 13.05
CA ARG A 164 -9.01 22.56 12.53
C ARG A 164 -8.51 22.32 11.13
N LEU A 165 -8.18 21.08 10.79
CA LEU A 165 -7.80 20.74 9.43
C LEU A 165 -8.98 20.86 8.47
N GLY A 166 -10.25 20.88 8.95
CA GLY A 166 -11.49 20.93 8.14
C GLY A 166 -12.39 19.68 8.16
N ASP A 167 -12.30 18.80 9.16
CA ASP A 167 -13.15 17.59 9.25
C ASP A 167 -14.57 17.95 9.67
N SER A 168 -15.50 18.07 8.71
CA SER A 168 -16.86 18.57 8.96
C SER A 168 -17.68 17.70 9.91
N GLU A 169 -17.48 16.38 9.90
CA GLU A 169 -18.15 15.48 10.86
C GLU A 169 -17.72 15.81 12.28
N ILE A 170 -16.40 15.92 12.51
CA ILE A 170 -15.88 16.24 13.84
C ILE A 170 -16.23 17.67 14.26
N GLN A 171 -16.25 18.63 13.33
CA GLN A 171 -16.70 19.99 13.61
C GLN A 171 -18.17 20.05 14.07
N ASN A 172 -19.04 19.28 13.43
CA ASN A 172 -20.45 19.21 13.80
C ASN A 172 -20.62 18.53 15.16
N TRP A 173 -19.88 17.44 15.39
CA TRP A 173 -19.87 16.75 16.68
C TRP A 173 -19.39 17.66 17.82
N LEU A 174 -18.28 18.37 17.65
CA LEU A 174 -17.75 19.29 18.66
C LEU A 174 -18.76 20.40 18.98
N ARG A 175 -19.36 21.05 17.96
CA ARG A 175 -20.41 22.06 18.16
C ARG A 175 -21.60 21.53 18.95
N ALA A 176 -22.09 20.33 18.61
CA ALA A 176 -23.23 19.72 19.29
C ALA A 176 -22.96 19.40 20.77
N ASN A 177 -21.68 19.24 21.14
CA ASN A 177 -21.25 18.95 22.51
C ASN A 177 -20.71 20.20 23.24
N GLY A 178 -20.90 21.41 22.70
CA GLY A 178 -20.44 22.66 23.32
C GLY A 178 -18.93 22.86 23.27
N GLU A 179 -18.22 22.11 22.42
CA GLU A 179 -16.77 22.16 22.26
C GLU A 179 -16.37 23.02 21.05
N THR A 180 -15.24 23.71 21.17
CA THR A 180 -14.59 24.45 20.08
C THR A 180 -13.30 23.76 19.64
N TRP A 181 -12.86 24.03 18.41
CA TRP A 181 -11.58 23.57 17.87
C TRP A 181 -10.73 24.73 17.40
#